data_AF-A0A0G0NKE6-F1
#
_entry.id   AF-A0A0G0NKE6-F1
#
_cell.length_a   1.000
_cell.length_b   1.000
_cell.length_c   1.000
_cell.angle_alpha   90.00
_cell.angle_beta   90.00
_cell.angle_gamma   90.00
#
_symmetry.space_group_name_H-M   'P 1'
#
loop_
_entity.id
_entity.type
_entity.pdbx_description
1 polymer ?
#
loop_
_entity_poly.entity_id
_entity_poly.type
_entity_poly.pdbx_seq_one_letter_code
_entity_poly.pdbx_strand_id
1 'polypeptide(L)'
;MNKYIIPLILAVIFIGTIIFYYSGRDTSSTDQTDSTAQTTEPSSNVKTENGKQIIEINAWGGYSPQETVAKANIPTIIRVTTNKTFDCSSSLILPSLRIQKNLPQSGTTDIEIPTQKLNSSLRGLCAMGMYNFKIKFN
;
A
#
# COMPACT_ATOMS: atom_id res chain seq x y z
N MET A 1 -60.73 5.40 -23.19
CA MET A 1 -59.28 5.70 -23.31
C MET A 1 -58.84 6.32 -21.99
N ASN A 2 -58.24 5.52 -21.11
CA ASN A 2 -58.05 5.87 -19.70
C ASN A 2 -56.86 6.83 -19.51
N LYS A 3 -57.17 8.10 -19.24
CA LYS A 3 -56.23 9.20 -18.93
C LYS A 3 -55.27 8.94 -17.75
N TYR A 4 -55.42 7.82 -17.05
CA TYR A 4 -54.63 7.45 -15.86
C TYR A 4 -53.57 6.37 -16.12
N ILE A 5 -53.47 5.80 -17.32
CA ILE A 5 -52.47 4.76 -17.64
C ILE A 5 -51.07 5.37 -17.82
N ILE A 6 -50.98 6.59 -18.38
CA ILE A 6 -49.72 7.29 -18.66
C ILE A 6 -48.94 7.71 -17.39
N PRO A 7 -49.56 8.30 -16.34
CA PRO A 7 -48.82 8.66 -15.13
C PRO A 7 -48.39 7.45 -14.28
N LEU A 8 -49.10 6.32 -14.37
CA LEU A 8 -48.77 5.10 -13.62
C LEU A 8 -47.45 4.49 -14.10
N ILE A 9 -47.19 4.52 -15.41
CA ILE A 9 -45.98 3.96 -16.01
C ILE A 9 -44.74 4.80 -15.67
N LEU A 10 -44.88 6.13 -15.61
CA LEU A 10 -43.77 7.03 -15.24
C LEU A 10 -43.33 6.87 -13.78
N ALA A 11 -44.25 6.61 -12.85
CA ALA A 11 -43.92 6.40 -11.44
C ALA A 11 -43.08 5.13 -11.20
N VAL A 12 -43.36 4.04 -11.93
CA VAL A 12 -42.62 2.77 -11.78
C VAL A 12 -41.18 2.88 -12.30
N ILE A 13 -40.96 3.68 -13.34
CA ILE A 13 -39.62 3.89 -13.93
C ILE A 13 -38.70 4.68 -12.99
N PHE A 14 -39.23 5.68 -12.26
CA PHE A 14 -38.43 6.47 -11.30
C PHE A 14 -37.99 5.68 -10.05
N ILE A 15 -38.76 4.67 -9.65
CA ILE A 15 -38.42 3.84 -8.47
C ILE A 15 -37.37 2.78 -8.84
N GLY A 16 -37.41 2.26 -10.08
CA GLY A 16 -36.43 1.29 -10.57
C GLY A 16 -35.02 1.86 -10.74
N THR A 17 -34.89 3.14 -11.14
CA THR A 17 -33.57 3.79 -11.32
C THR A 17 -32.88 4.09 -9.99
N ILE A 18 -33.65 4.37 -8.93
CA ILE A 18 -33.12 4.57 -7.58
C ILE A 18 -32.54 3.25 -7.05
N ILE A 19 -33.25 2.12 -7.19
CA ILE A 19 -32.77 0.82 -6.71
C ILE A 19 -31.48 0.41 -7.44
N PHE A 20 -31.38 0.59 -8.77
CA PHE A 20 -30.16 0.29 -9.52
C PHE A 20 -28.98 1.21 -9.15
N TYR A 21 -29.23 2.47 -8.79
CA TYR A 21 -28.19 3.40 -8.36
C TYR A 21 -27.68 3.13 -6.93
N TYR A 22 -28.54 2.60 -6.04
CA TYR A 22 -28.16 2.27 -4.66
C TYR A 22 -27.59 0.85 -4.49
N SER A 23 -27.82 -0.08 -5.44
CA SER A 23 -27.23 -1.43 -5.41
C SER A 23 -25.74 -1.49 -5.78
N GLY A 24 -25.08 -0.36 -6.02
CA GLY A 24 -23.62 -0.28 -6.18
C GLY A 24 -22.82 -0.23 -4.86
N ARG A 25 -23.47 -0.47 -3.71
CA ARG A 25 -22.85 -0.45 -2.38
C ARG A 25 -22.85 -1.86 -1.78
N ASP A 26 -22.11 -2.77 -2.42
CA ASP A 26 -21.79 -4.05 -1.80
C ASP A 26 -20.90 -3.81 -0.57
N THR A 27 -21.56 -3.95 0.56
CA THR A 27 -21.02 -4.15 1.89
C THR A 27 -19.89 -5.15 1.90
N SER A 28 -18.74 -4.68 2.38
CA SER A 28 -17.61 -5.47 2.80
C SER A 28 -18.05 -6.59 3.74
N SER A 29 -17.87 -7.83 3.32
CA SER A 29 -17.76 -9.02 4.16
C SER A 29 -16.95 -10.05 3.37
N THR A 30 -15.63 -9.81 3.30
CA THR A 30 -14.66 -10.77 2.79
C THR A 30 -14.27 -11.70 3.94
N ASP A 31 -15.04 -12.77 4.09
CA ASP A 31 -14.50 -14.04 4.58
C ASP A 31 -14.61 -15.03 3.42
N GLN A 32 -13.56 -15.07 2.60
CA GLN A 32 -13.38 -16.14 1.64
C GLN A 32 -11.91 -16.59 1.66
N THR A 33 -11.72 -17.66 2.43
CA THR A 33 -10.62 -18.60 2.28
C THR A 33 -10.75 -19.21 0.89
N ASP A 34 -9.98 -18.70 -0.06
CA ASP A 34 -9.68 -19.42 -1.30
C ASP A 34 -8.19 -19.28 -1.59
N SER A 35 -7.50 -20.40 -1.46
CA SER A 35 -6.11 -20.59 -1.87
C SER A 35 -6.02 -20.47 -3.39
N THR A 36 -5.95 -19.25 -3.87
CA THR A 36 -5.36 -18.95 -5.18
C THR A 36 -3.99 -18.36 -4.89
N ALA A 37 -2.94 -18.85 -5.55
CA ALA A 37 -1.65 -18.18 -5.56
C ALA A 37 -1.87 -16.75 -6.10
N GLN A 38 -2.09 -15.83 -5.17
CA GLN A 38 -2.33 -14.42 -5.44
C GLN A 38 -0.98 -13.85 -5.82
N THR A 39 -0.67 -13.91 -7.12
CA THR A 39 0.35 -13.04 -7.73
C THR A 39 -0.11 -11.61 -7.47
N THR A 40 0.29 -11.09 -6.33
CA THR A 40 -0.04 -9.73 -5.90
C THR A 40 0.97 -8.88 -6.65
N GLU A 41 0.49 -8.14 -7.64
CA GLU A 41 1.34 -7.23 -8.39
C GLU A 41 2.10 -6.30 -7.42
N PRO A 42 3.38 -6.00 -7.71
CA PRO A 42 4.17 -5.12 -6.86
C PRO A 42 3.48 -3.76 -6.73
N SER A 43 3.57 -3.16 -5.55
CA SER A 43 2.93 -1.88 -5.28
C SER A 43 3.53 -0.77 -6.16
N SER A 44 2.77 0.31 -6.39
CA SER A 44 3.16 1.39 -7.30
C SER A 44 4.46 2.12 -6.93
N ASN A 45 4.89 2.02 -5.67
CA ASN A 45 6.16 2.56 -5.18
C ASN A 45 7.36 1.60 -5.37
N VAL A 46 7.16 0.48 -6.07
CA VAL A 46 8.18 -0.52 -6.33
C VAL A 46 8.54 -0.47 -7.82
N LYS A 47 9.82 -0.25 -8.10
CA LYS A 47 10.37 -0.21 -9.46
C LYS A 47 11.47 -1.27 -9.59
N THR A 48 11.74 -1.69 -10.81
CA THR A 48 12.90 -2.56 -11.08
C THR A 48 13.88 -1.79 -11.94
N GLU A 49 15.10 -1.63 -11.45
CA GLU A 49 16.20 -0.91 -12.11
C GLU A 49 17.45 -1.79 -12.09
N ASN A 50 18.05 -2.06 -13.25
CA ASN A 50 19.30 -2.82 -13.37
C ASN A 50 19.28 -4.20 -12.67
N GLY A 51 18.15 -4.90 -12.70
CA GLY A 51 17.99 -6.21 -12.05
C GLY A 51 17.87 -6.15 -10.52
N LYS A 52 17.84 -4.96 -9.92
CA LYS A 52 17.51 -4.73 -8.51
C LYS A 52 16.11 -4.15 -8.40
N GLN A 53 15.42 -4.49 -7.31
CA GLN A 53 14.14 -3.90 -6.97
C GLN A 53 14.35 -2.67 -6.09
N ILE A 54 13.78 -1.54 -6.46
CA ILE A 54 13.82 -0.29 -5.72
C ILE A 54 12.46 -0.06 -5.07
N ILE A 55 12.43 0.09 -3.75
CA ILE A 55 11.24 0.42 -2.99
C ILE A 55 11.37 1.87 -2.53
N GLU A 56 10.51 2.74 -3.04
CA GLU A 56 10.49 4.15 -2.67
C GLU A 56 9.63 4.35 -1.41
N ILE A 57 10.26 4.89 -0.36
CA ILE A 57 9.60 5.27 0.89
C ILE A 57 9.89 6.74 1.17
N ASN A 58 8.86 7.48 1.53
CA ASN A 58 8.94 8.85 1.98
C ASN A 58 9.03 8.91 3.51
N ALA A 59 9.92 9.73 4.06
CA ALA A 59 10.11 9.93 5.49
C ALA A 59 9.99 11.42 5.85
N TRP A 60 8.78 11.90 6.14
CA TRP A 60 8.48 13.28 6.54
C TRP A 60 7.13 13.30 7.26
N GLY A 61 7.12 13.43 8.60
CA GLY A 61 5.92 13.24 9.41
C GLY A 61 5.51 11.78 9.60
N GLY A 62 6.44 10.85 9.38
CA GLY A 62 6.20 9.40 9.34
C GLY A 62 6.65 8.77 8.03
N TYR A 63 6.31 7.50 7.83
CA TYR A 63 6.68 6.75 6.62
C TYR A 63 5.49 6.56 5.69
N SER A 64 5.71 6.80 4.39
CA SER A 64 4.70 6.60 3.37
C SER A 64 5.28 5.98 2.09
N PRO A 65 4.65 4.98 1.49
CA PRO A 65 3.45 4.28 1.99
C PRO A 65 3.76 3.43 3.23
N GLN A 66 2.73 3.15 4.04
CA GLN A 66 2.86 2.31 5.24
C GLN A 66 2.87 0.81 4.92
N GLU A 67 2.24 0.40 3.82
CA GLU A 67 2.31 -0.96 3.31
C GLU A 67 2.83 -0.95 1.88
N THR A 68 3.68 -1.92 1.56
CA THR A 68 4.29 -2.11 0.25
C THR A 68 4.29 -3.60 -0.05
N VAL A 69 4.04 -3.96 -1.30
CA VAL A 69 4.08 -5.34 -1.78
C VAL A 69 5.21 -5.44 -2.80
N ALA A 70 6.13 -6.36 -2.58
CA ALA A 70 7.40 -6.46 -3.26
C ALA A 70 7.67 -7.90 -3.70
N LYS A 71 8.43 -8.10 -4.77
CA LYS A 71 8.76 -9.45 -5.23
C LYS A 71 9.81 -10.09 -4.32
N ALA A 72 9.56 -11.33 -3.93
CA ALA A 72 10.49 -12.13 -3.14
C ALA A 72 11.70 -12.60 -3.97
N ASN A 73 12.79 -12.95 -3.28
CA ASN A 73 14.03 -13.49 -3.84
C ASN A 73 14.78 -12.56 -4.82
N ILE A 74 14.44 -11.26 -4.87
CA ILE A 74 15.13 -10.27 -5.69
C ILE A 74 15.95 -9.32 -4.79
N PRO A 75 17.21 -8.98 -5.16
CA PRO A 75 17.99 -7.98 -4.43
C PRO A 75 17.22 -6.66 -4.37
N THR A 76 17.05 -6.13 -3.16
CA THR A 76 16.15 -4.99 -2.93
C THR A 76 16.91 -3.82 -2.31
N ILE A 77 16.62 -2.62 -2.81
CA ILE A 77 17.07 -1.35 -2.25
C ILE A 77 15.85 -0.63 -1.72
N ILE A 78 15.90 -0.23 -0.45
CA ILE A 78 14.92 0.68 0.12
C ILE A 78 15.48 2.09 -0.06
N ARG A 79 14.83 2.84 -0.96
CA ARG A 79 15.16 4.23 -1.27
C ARG A 79 14.29 5.13 -0.42
N VAL A 80 14.89 5.75 0.59
CA VAL A 80 14.17 6.63 1.51
C VAL A 80 14.39 8.09 1.11
N THR A 81 13.31 8.80 0.81
CA THR A 81 13.34 10.23 0.50
C THR A 81 12.86 11.04 1.70
N THR A 82 13.69 11.99 2.11
CA THR A 82 13.44 12.94 3.20
C THR A 82 13.28 14.34 2.63
N ASN A 83 12.46 15.16 3.28
CA ASN A 83 12.27 16.56 2.91
C ASN A 83 12.00 17.38 4.17
N LYS A 84 13.02 18.12 4.61
CA LYS A 84 12.97 18.93 5.84
C LYS A 84 12.44 18.10 7.03
N THR A 85 12.97 16.88 7.16
CA THR A 85 12.54 15.90 8.14
C THR A 85 13.30 16.09 9.45
N PHE A 86 12.61 16.58 10.48
CA PHE A 86 13.17 16.85 11.81
C PHE A 86 12.54 15.99 12.92
N ASP A 87 11.59 15.14 12.57
CA ASP A 87 10.91 14.24 13.51
C ASP A 87 11.64 12.88 13.64
N CYS A 88 11.06 11.93 14.40
CA CYS A 88 11.66 10.62 14.63
C CYS A 88 11.90 9.81 13.34
N SER A 89 11.15 10.08 12.25
CA SER A 89 11.29 9.40 10.96
C SER A 89 12.63 9.67 10.27
N SER A 90 13.40 10.66 10.72
CA SER A 90 14.80 10.89 10.34
C SER A 90 15.76 9.76 10.75
N SER A 91 15.33 8.81 11.59
CA SER A 91 16.11 7.61 11.91
C SER A 91 15.30 6.37 11.59
N LEU A 92 15.82 5.51 10.71
CA LEU A 92 15.19 4.28 10.27
C LEU A 92 15.86 3.06 10.88
N ILE A 93 15.06 2.22 11.53
CA ILE A 93 15.46 0.95 12.12
C ILE A 93 14.75 -0.19 11.39
N LEU A 94 15.50 -1.20 10.96
CA LEU A 94 14.98 -2.49 10.45
C LEU A 94 15.39 -3.60 11.42
N PRO A 95 14.54 -3.97 12.40
CA PRO A 95 14.93 -4.86 13.49
C PRO A 95 15.35 -6.26 13.04
N SER A 96 14.63 -6.85 12.08
CA SER A 96 14.92 -8.20 11.58
C SER A 96 16.27 -8.30 10.88
N LEU A 97 16.78 -7.19 10.35
CA LEU A 97 18.08 -7.09 9.70
C LEU A 97 19.16 -6.50 10.61
N ARG A 98 18.79 -6.05 11.83
CA ARG A 98 19.65 -5.30 12.75
C ARG A 98 20.33 -4.09 12.09
N ILE A 99 19.62 -3.43 11.18
CA ILE A 99 20.10 -2.22 10.50
C ILE A 99 19.48 -1.01 11.18
N GLN A 100 20.32 -0.02 11.49
CA GLN A 100 19.87 1.31 11.90
C GLN A 100 20.61 2.35 11.07
N LYS A 101 19.86 3.31 10.51
CA LYS A 101 20.39 4.37 9.66
C LYS A 101 19.78 5.70 10.03
N ASN A 102 20.65 6.70 10.19
CA ASN A 102 20.24 8.09 10.27
C ASN A 102 20.13 8.63 8.85
N LEU A 103 18.99 9.22 8.55
CA LEU A 103 18.68 9.84 7.27
C LEU A 103 19.07 11.32 7.33
N PRO A 104 19.53 11.92 6.22
CA PRO A 104 19.74 13.35 6.14
C PRO A 104 18.40 14.10 6.31
N GLN A 105 18.45 15.39 6.62
CA GLN A 105 17.22 16.19 6.76
C GLN A 105 16.45 16.31 5.44
N SER A 106 17.16 16.32 4.32
CA SER A 106 16.59 16.35 2.97
C SER A 106 17.47 15.54 2.02
N GLY A 107 16.85 14.89 1.05
CA GLY A 107 17.51 14.09 0.02
C GLY A 107 17.11 12.62 0.07
N THR A 108 17.89 11.79 -0.60
CA THR A 108 17.58 10.37 -0.79
C THR A 108 18.68 9.50 -0.21
N THR A 109 18.30 8.46 0.52
CA THR A 109 19.21 7.47 1.09
C THR A 109 18.83 6.09 0.61
N ASP A 110 19.78 5.41 -0.02
CA ASP A 110 19.60 4.05 -0.49
C ASP A 110 20.13 3.06 0.55
N ILE A 111 19.28 2.10 0.93
CA ILE A 111 19.59 1.07 1.91
C ILE A 111 19.44 -0.28 1.21
N GLU A 112 20.57 -0.91 0.92
CA GLU A 112 20.56 -2.27 0.36
C GLU A 112 20.18 -3.28 1.45
N ILE A 113 19.25 -4.17 1.13
CA ILE A 113 18.82 -5.26 2.01
C ILE A 113 19.07 -6.61 1.33
N PRO A 114 19.35 -7.67 2.12
CA PRO A 114 19.46 -9.01 1.57
C PRO A 114 18.13 -9.45 0.96
N THR A 115 18.18 -10.43 0.06
CA THR A 115 16.99 -11.03 -0.55
C THR A 115 16.06 -11.57 0.52
N GLN A 116 14.77 -11.24 0.40
CA GLN A 116 13.75 -11.66 1.34
C GLN A 116 13.02 -12.88 0.78
N LYS A 117 12.65 -13.82 1.67
CA LYS A 117 11.98 -15.07 1.28
C LYS A 117 10.54 -14.81 0.84
N LEU A 118 9.99 -15.74 0.07
CA LEU A 118 8.57 -15.74 -0.29
C LEU A 118 7.70 -15.77 0.98
N ASN A 119 6.60 -15.01 0.98
CA ASN A 119 5.67 -14.83 2.09
C ASN A 119 6.31 -14.27 3.38
N SER A 120 7.46 -13.61 3.26
CA SER A 120 8.07 -12.92 4.40
C SER A 120 7.61 -11.46 4.48
N SER A 121 7.75 -10.86 5.67
CA SER A 121 7.50 -9.43 5.83
C SER A 121 8.67 -8.76 6.55
N LEU A 122 8.99 -7.55 6.09
CA LEU A 122 10.00 -6.68 6.67
C LEU A 122 9.30 -5.46 7.25
N ARG A 123 9.70 -5.05 8.46
CA ARG A 123 9.17 -3.85 9.11
C ARG A 123 10.28 -2.83 9.31
N GLY A 124 9.98 -1.59 8.96
CA GLY A 124 10.79 -0.42 9.30
C GLY A 124 10.11 0.38 10.41
N LEU A 125 10.90 0.92 11.32
CA LEU A 125 10.45 1.70 12.48
C LEU A 125 11.27 2.98 12.60
N CYS A 126 10.65 4.04 13.13
CA CYS A 126 11.41 5.21 13.56
C CYS A 126 12.16 4.92 14.86
N ALA A 127 13.13 5.75 15.27
CA ALA A 127 13.89 5.55 16.51
C ALA A 127 13.01 5.38 17.77
N MET A 128 11.85 6.03 17.80
CA MET A 128 10.88 5.94 18.89
C MET A 128 9.85 4.81 18.72
N GLY A 129 9.88 4.09 17.60
CA GLY A 129 8.91 3.03 17.28
C GLY A 129 7.50 3.50 16.91
N MET A 130 7.23 4.80 16.95
CA MET A 130 5.89 5.35 16.71
C MET A 130 5.45 5.24 15.25
N TYR A 131 6.31 5.67 14.31
CA TYR A 131 6.05 5.51 12.88
C TYR A 131 6.64 4.21 12.37
N ASN A 132 5.90 3.53 11.51
CA ASN A 132 6.32 2.27 10.93
C ASN A 132 5.81 2.11 9.49
N PHE A 133 6.49 1.24 8.75
CA PHE A 133 6.00 0.71 7.48
C PHE A 133 6.30 -0.79 7.40
N LYS A 134 5.58 -1.49 6.53
CA LYS A 134 5.69 -2.93 6.32
C LYS A 134 5.81 -3.23 4.83
N ILE A 135 6.81 -4.01 4.48
CA ILE A 135 6.99 -4.55 3.14
C ILE A 135 6.65 -6.04 3.20
N LYS A 136 5.68 -6.49 2.40
CA LYS A 136 5.34 -7.90 2.20
C LYS A 136 6.08 -8.38 0.95
N PHE A 137 6.75 -9.52 1.06
CA PHE A 137 7.48 -10.15 -0.04
C PHE A 137 6.74 -11.41 -0.49
N ASN A 138 6.37 -11.45 -1.76
CA ASN A 138 5.54 -12.48 -2.38
C ASN A 138 5.94 -12.74 -3.84
#